data_AF-A0A4Y7RIE6-F1
#
_entry.id   AF-A0A4Y7RIE6-F1
#
_cell.length_a   1.000
_cell.length_b   1.000
_cell.length_c   1.000
_cell.angle_alpha   90.00
_cell.angle_beta   90.00
_cell.angle_gamma   90.00
#
_symmetry.space_group_name_H-M   'P 1'
#
loop_
_entity.id
_entity.type
_entity.pdbx_description
1 polymer ?
#
loop_
_entity_poly.entity_id
_entity_poly.type
_entity_poly.pdbx_seq_one_letter_code
_entity_poly.pdbx_strand_id
1 'polypeptide(L)'
;MGSEPASPITVKFKSYVTPSEHVEGFESGKEFPLKLRAAITLEELVQQLFSKNRNHIGFKVVNGKVVKDKVLSDGDLIEIYRLMGGG
;
A
#
# COMPACT_ATOMS: atom_id res chain seq x y z
N MET A 1 11.74 28.79 2.68
CA MET A 1 10.99 28.07 3.72
C MET A 1 11.53 26.66 3.81
N GLY A 2 12.06 26.25 4.97
CA GLY A 2 12.43 24.86 5.19
C GLY A 2 11.16 24.06 5.39
N SER A 3 10.89 23.10 4.50
CA SER A 3 9.85 22.11 4.74
C SER A 3 10.31 21.26 5.93
N GLU A 4 9.66 21.39 7.08
CA GLU A 4 9.81 20.40 8.15
C GLU A 4 9.63 19.01 7.54
N PRO A 5 10.56 18.06 7.77
CA PRO A 5 10.38 16.70 7.26
C PRO A 5 9.12 16.16 7.91
N ALA A 6 8.07 15.99 7.09
CA ALA A 6 6.80 15.50 7.57
C ALA A 6 7.04 14.15 8.28
N SER A 7 6.56 14.04 9.52
CA SER A 7 6.80 12.88 10.38
C SER A 7 6.36 11.59 9.68
N PRO A 8 7.14 10.50 9.77
CA PRO A 8 6.74 9.24 9.16
C PRO A 8 5.40 8.77 9.72
N ILE A 9 4.59 8.17 8.85
CA ILE A 9 3.28 7.61 9.21
C ILE A 9 3.38 6.09 9.31
N THR A 10 2.54 5.49 10.14
CA THR A 10 2.40 4.03 10.23
C THR A 10 1.02 3.63 9.74
N VAL A 11 0.97 2.84 8.67
CA VAL A 11 -0.27 2.31 8.11
C VAL A 11 -0.38 0.82 8.43
N LYS A 12 -1.60 0.29 8.42
CA LYS A 12 -1.83 -1.16 8.43
C LYS A 12 -1.86 -1.62 6.99
N PHE A 13 -0.98 -2.53 6.62
CA PHE A 13 -0.88 -3.02 5.26
C PHE A 13 -1.23 -4.49 5.19
N LYS A 14 -2.05 -4.85 4.21
CA LYS A 14 -2.46 -6.22 3.92
C LYS A 14 -2.51 -6.39 2.41
N SER A 15 -1.87 -7.43 1.90
CA SER A 15 -1.86 -7.65 0.44
C SER A 15 -2.01 -9.12 0.10
N TYR A 16 -2.80 -9.38 -0.93
CA TYR A 16 -2.96 -10.68 -1.58
C TYR A 16 -2.10 -10.81 -2.85
N VAL A 17 -1.31 -9.78 -3.14
CA VAL A 17 -0.27 -9.75 -4.16
C VAL A 17 1.08 -9.72 -3.46
N THR A 18 2.03 -10.53 -3.92
CA THR A 18 3.39 -10.50 -3.38
C THR A 18 4.10 -9.23 -3.84
N PRO A 19 4.62 -8.38 -2.94
CA PRO A 19 5.43 -7.24 -3.32
C PRO A 19 6.70 -7.72 -4.04
N SER A 20 7.16 -6.92 -4.99
CA SER A 20 8.41 -7.13 -5.71
C SER A 20 9.61 -6.79 -4.84
N GLU A 21 9.45 -5.81 -3.95
CA GLU A 21 10.45 -5.44 -2.93
C GLU A 21 10.36 -6.38 -1.72
N HIS A 22 11.50 -6.58 -1.06
CA HIS A 22 11.51 -7.29 0.21
C HIS A 22 10.85 -6.42 1.29
N VAL A 23 9.74 -6.91 1.84
CA VAL A 23 9.03 -6.27 2.96
C VAL A 23 9.10 -7.20 4.14
N GLU A 24 9.82 -6.78 5.19
CA GLU A 24 9.94 -7.54 6.43
C GLU A 24 8.55 -7.73 7.06
N GLY A 25 8.24 -8.97 7.46
CA GLY A 25 6.94 -9.31 8.03
C GLY A 25 5.79 -9.44 7.01
N PHE A 26 6.07 -9.37 5.71
CA PHE A 26 5.04 -9.62 4.69
C PHE A 26 4.62 -11.10 4.68
N GLU A 27 3.33 -11.32 4.95
CA GLU A 27 2.65 -12.58 4.70
C GLU A 27 1.38 -12.30 3.89
N SER A 28 1.16 -13.08 2.83
CA SER A 28 0.02 -12.87 1.94
C SER A 28 -1.30 -13.01 2.71
N GLY A 29 -2.15 -11.99 2.63
CA GLY A 29 -3.44 -11.94 3.32
C GLY A 29 -3.37 -11.60 4.82
N LYS A 30 -2.18 -11.38 5.39
CA LYS A 30 -2.00 -10.97 6.79
C LYS A 30 -1.81 -9.46 6.90
N GLU A 31 -2.41 -8.86 7.92
CA GLU A 31 -2.19 -7.45 8.27
C GLU A 31 -0.87 -7.30 9.03
N PHE A 32 -0.07 -6.31 8.67
CA PHE A 32 1.12 -5.91 9.41
C PHE A 32 1.31 -4.38 9.36
N PRO A 33 1.94 -3.78 10.38
CA PRO A 33 2.23 -2.35 10.37
C PRO A 33 3.37 -2.05 9.39
N LEU A 34 3.17 -1.05 8.55
CA LEU A 34 4.16 -0.58 7.59
C LEU A 34 4.45 0.91 7.82
N LYS A 35 5.71 1.22 8.08
CA LYS A 35 6.17 2.60 8.28
C LYS A 35 6.52 3.23 6.93
N LEU A 36 5.93 4.38 6.64
CA LEU A 36 6.07 5.10 5.38
C LEU A 36 6.46 6.56 5.60
N ARG A 37 6.97 7.20 4.55
CA ARG A 37 7.14 8.66 4.54
C ARG A 37 5.77 9.35 4.62
N ALA A 38 5.68 10.48 5.30
CA ALA A 38 4.44 11.27 5.27
C ALA A 38 4.12 11.79 3.87
N ALA A 39 2.84 12.09 3.67
CA ALA A 39 2.28 12.57 2.41
C ALA A 39 2.51 11.63 1.21
N ILE A 40 2.89 10.36 1.46
CA ILE A 40 2.95 9.34 0.41
C ILE A 40 1.54 9.06 -0.11
N THR A 41 1.40 8.91 -1.42
CA THR A 41 0.15 8.47 -2.03
C THR A 41 0.11 6.95 -2.14
N LEU A 42 -1.11 6.42 -2.24
CA LEU A 42 -1.32 5.00 -2.50
C LEU A 42 -0.65 4.56 -3.81
N GLU A 43 -0.69 5.37 -4.86
CA GLU A 43 -0.02 5.07 -6.13
C GLU A 43 1.51 4.97 -5.98
N GLU A 44 2.11 5.87 -5.22
CA GLU A 44 3.55 5.84 -4.95
C GLU A 44 3.96 4.65 -4.08
N LEU A 45 3.16 4.32 -3.06
CA LEU A 45 3.36 3.09 -2.28
C LEU A 45 3.33 1.86 -3.19
N VAL A 46 2.33 1.79 -4.08
CA VAL A 46 2.20 0.69 -5.04
C VAL A 46 3.35 0.67 -6.04
N GLN A 47 3.91 1.84 -6.39
CA GLN A 47 5.11 1.93 -7.23
C GLN A 47 6.31 1.29 -6.57
N GLN A 48 6.53 1.64 -5.31
CA GLN A 48 7.67 1.15 -4.55
C GLN A 48 7.57 -0.34 -4.34
N LEU A 49 6.41 -0.82 -3.85
CA LEU A 49 6.27 -2.22 -3.45
C LEU A 49 5.99 -3.19 -4.60
N PHE A 50 5.31 -2.75 -5.67
CA PHE A 50 4.84 -3.64 -6.74
C PHE A 50 5.34 -3.24 -8.12
N SER A 51 6.49 -2.59 -8.22
CA SER A 51 7.08 -2.14 -9.49
C SER A 51 7.05 -3.21 -10.60
N LYS A 52 7.26 -4.50 -10.28
CA LYS A 52 7.23 -5.62 -11.24
C LYS A 52 5.88 -6.35 -11.32
N ASN A 53 5.03 -6.22 -10.30
CA ASN A 53 3.80 -7.01 -10.14
C ASN A 53 2.52 -6.18 -10.20
N ARG A 54 2.60 -4.91 -10.62
CA ARG A 54 1.47 -3.97 -10.74
C ARG A 54 0.32 -4.51 -11.58
N ASN A 55 0.63 -5.26 -12.64
CA ASN A 55 -0.37 -5.87 -13.54
C ASN A 55 -1.20 -6.97 -12.85
N HIS A 56 -0.77 -7.46 -11.68
CA HIS A 56 -1.52 -8.44 -10.90
C HIS A 56 -2.43 -7.78 -9.85
N ILE A 57 -2.44 -6.45 -9.73
CA ILE A 57 -3.31 -5.73 -8.79
C ILE A 57 -4.65 -5.45 -9.47
N GLY A 58 -5.73 -5.90 -8.85
CA GLY A 58 -7.10 -5.67 -9.34
C GLY A 58 -7.69 -4.39 -8.78
N PHE A 59 -7.82 -4.32 -7.45
CA PHE A 59 -8.35 -3.15 -6.76
C PHE A 59 -7.62 -2.92 -5.44
N LYS A 60 -7.64 -1.67 -5.01
CA LYS A 60 -6.97 -1.17 -3.81
C LYS A 60 -8.03 -0.59 -2.89
N VAL A 61 -7.95 -0.94 -1.62
CA VAL A 61 -8.92 -0.53 -0.60
C VAL A 61 -8.18 0.24 0.48
N VAL A 62 -8.75 1.37 0.90
CA VAL A 62 -8.28 2.13 2.06
C VAL A 62 -9.45 2.32 3.02
N ASN A 63 -9.29 1.87 4.27
CA ASN A 63 -10.34 1.88 5.31
C ASN A 63 -11.68 1.30 4.82
N GLY A 64 -11.63 0.16 4.14
CA GLY A 64 -12.82 -0.53 3.61
C GLY A 64 -13.43 0.10 2.35
N LYS A 65 -12.83 1.15 1.77
CA LYS A 65 -13.33 1.79 0.53
C LYS A 65 -12.36 1.56 -0.63
N VAL A 66 -12.90 1.14 -1.78
CA VAL A 66 -12.11 1.04 -3.01
C VAL A 66 -11.68 2.45 -3.44
N VAL A 67 -10.38 2.65 -3.65
CA VAL A 67 -9.79 3.92 -4.02
C VAL A 67 -8.82 3.75 -5.20
N LYS A 68 -8.83 4.71 -6.13
CA LYS A 68 -7.87 4.75 -7.24
C LYS A 68 -6.52 5.27 -6.78
N ASP A 69 -6.53 6.45 -6.15
CA ASP A 69 -5.38 7.06 -5.50
C ASP A 69 -5.86 7.96 -4.35
N LYS A 70 -5.01 8.14 -3.34
CA LYS A 70 -5.24 8.95 -2.14
C LYS A 70 -3.92 9.18 -1.41
N VAL A 71 -3.77 10.34 -0.76
CA VAL A 71 -2.70 10.58 0.24
C VAL A 71 -2.99 9.77 1.50
N LEU A 72 -2.05 8.93 1.89
CA LEU A 72 -2.17 8.06 3.06
C LEU A 72 -1.95 8.85 4.35
N SER A 73 -2.75 8.51 5.36
CA SER A 73 -2.67 9.06 6.71
C SER A 73 -2.22 8.01 7.71
N ASP A 74 -1.67 8.46 8.83
CA ASP A 74 -1.35 7.57 9.94
C ASP A 74 -2.59 6.77 10.39
N GLY A 75 -2.40 5.46 10.61
CA GLY A 75 -3.45 4.53 10.97
C GLY A 75 -4.33 4.03 9.82
N ASP A 76 -4.17 4.51 8.58
CA ASP A 76 -4.93 4.00 7.43
C ASP A 76 -4.73 2.48 7.26
N LEU A 77 -5.81 1.75 7.02
CA LEU A 77 -5.78 0.34 6.62
C LEU A 77 -5.77 0.24 5.10
N ILE A 78 -4.74 -0.36 4.54
CA ILE A 78 -4.54 -0.54 3.11
C ILE A 78 -4.63 -2.02 2.77
N GLU A 79 -5.53 -2.36 1.85
CA GLU A 79 -5.68 -3.72 1.33
C GLU A 79 -5.48 -3.75 -0.18
N ILE A 80 -4.57 -4.61 -0.64
CA ILE A 80 -4.27 -4.80 -2.07
C ILE A 80 -4.78 -6.17 -2.51
N TYR A 81 -5.70 -6.18 -3.48
CA TYR A 81 -6.30 -7.41 -4.00
C TYR A 81 -5.73 -7.77 -5.36
N ARG A 82 -5.62 -9.07 -5.63
CA ARG A 82 -5.20 -9.58 -6.92
C ARG A 82 -6.29 -9.34 -7.97
N LEU A 83 -5.90 -9.05 -9.20
CA LEU A 83 -6.77 -9.06 -10.36
C LEU A 83 -7.30 -10.49 -10.54
N MET A 84 -8.61 -10.70 -10.36
CA MET A 84 -9.23 -11.97 -10.70
C MET A 84 -9.41 -12.03 -12.21
N GLY A 85 -8.81 -13.02 -12.87
CA GLY A 85 -9.11 -13.31 -14.28
C GLY A 85 -10.56 -13.73 -14.38
N GLY A 86 -11.35 -13.04 -15.21
CA GLY A 86 -12.68 -13.49 -15.58
C GLY A 86 -12.58 -14.84 -16.29
N GLY A 87 -13.39 -15.80 -15.85
CA GLY A 87 -13.58 -17.08 -16.54
C GLY A 87 -14.27 -16.92 -17.88
#